data_AF-A0AAV9M066-F1
#
_entry.id   AF-A0AAV9M066-F1
#
_cell.length_a   1.000
_cell.length_b   1.000
_cell.length_c   1.000
_cell.angle_alpha   90.00
_cell.angle_beta   90.00
_cell.angle_gamma   90.00
#
_symmetry.space_group_name_H-M   'P 1'
#
loop_
_entity.id
_entity.type
_entity.pdbx_description
1 polymer ?
#
loop_
_entity_poly.entity_id
_entity_poly.type
_entity_poly.pdbx_seq_one_letter_code
_entity_poly.pdbx_strand_id
1 'polypeptide(L)'
;MGICWDKECLLCGSRPESINHLFFECEFSNEFLKEVLEWLKIGVKRTNIEGLWRRITRRAKGKISRSLIKAVLAALIYHIWQVRNGALWNKVVTRPEKNLKMIKEESRRRAN
;
A
#
# COMPACT_ATOMS: atom_id res chain seq x y z
N MET A 1 -20.40 24.13 17.48
CA MET A 1 -19.29 23.95 16.51
C MET A 1 -19.10 22.45 16.29
N GLY A 2 -19.59 21.92 15.17
CA GLY A 2 -19.38 20.52 14.81
C GLY A 2 -18.07 20.39 14.05
N ILE A 3 -17.12 19.62 14.58
CA ILE A 3 -15.96 19.19 13.80
C ILE A 3 -16.52 18.22 12.75
N CYS A 4 -16.48 18.60 11.47
CA CYS A 4 -16.87 17.72 10.39
C CYS A 4 -15.81 16.61 10.28
N TRP A 5 -16.09 15.45 10.88
CA TRP A 5 -15.21 14.29 10.95
C TRP A 5 -15.33 13.36 9.73
N ASP A 6 -16.07 13.75 8.69
CA ASP A 6 -16.18 12.98 7.46
C ASP A 6 -15.45 13.68 6.32
N LYS A 7 -14.12 13.67 6.37
CA LYS A 7 -13.35 13.82 5.15
C LYS A 7 -13.33 12.45 4.48
N GLU A 8 -14.07 12.33 3.39
CA GLU A 8 -13.96 11.18 2.49
C GLU A 8 -12.49 10.93 2.16
N CYS A 9 -12.12 9.66 2.05
CA CYS A 9 -10.77 9.24 1.72
C CYS A 9 -10.30 9.94 0.46
N LEU A 10 -9.21 10.70 0.55
CA LEU A 10 -8.70 11.49 -0.57
C LEU A 10 -8.19 10.63 -1.74
N LEU A 11 -8.04 9.33 -1.53
CA LEU A 11 -7.61 8.38 -2.56
C LEU A 11 -8.77 7.78 -3.35
N CYS A 12 -9.85 7.36 -2.68
CA CYS A 12 -10.97 6.69 -3.34
C CYS A 12 -12.26 7.52 -3.39
N GLY A 13 -12.40 8.54 -2.55
CA GLY A 13 -13.59 9.39 -2.45
C GLY A 13 -14.85 8.69 -1.91
N SER A 14 -14.80 7.40 -1.58
CA SER A 14 -16.02 6.60 -1.39
C SER A 14 -16.41 6.32 0.07
N ARG A 15 -15.48 6.50 1.02
CA ARG A 15 -15.70 6.22 2.45
C ARG A 15 -14.90 7.19 3.33
N PRO A 16 -15.32 7.42 4.58
CA PRO A 16 -14.52 8.21 5.53
C PRO A 16 -13.09 7.70 5.65
N GLU A 17 -12.14 8.62 5.67
CA GLU A 17 -10.73 8.26 5.84
C GLU A 17 -10.50 7.71 7.25
N SER A 18 -10.02 6.47 7.35
CA SER A 18 -9.49 5.88 8.57
C SER A 18 -8.22 5.11 8.25
N ILE A 19 -7.40 4.78 9.25
CA ILE A 19 -6.21 3.94 9.05
C ILE A 19 -6.62 2.60 8.42
N ASN A 20 -7.72 2.01 8.92
CA ASN A 20 -8.24 0.76 8.39
C ASN A 20 -8.67 0.90 6.93
N HIS A 21 -9.39 1.98 6.61
CA HIS A 21 -9.77 2.24 5.25
C HIS A 21 -8.55 2.47 4.35
N LEU A 22 -7.68 3.42 4.70
CA LEU A 22 -6.53 3.83 3.90
C LEU A 22 -5.59 2.67 3.57
N PHE A 23 -5.38 1.71 4.48
CA PHE A 23 -4.43 0.61 4.24
C PHE A 23 -5.09 -0.71 3.85
N PHE A 24 -6.36 -0.96 4.21
CA PHE A 24 -6.96 -2.30 4.08
C PHE A 24 -8.23 -2.35 3.24
N GLU A 25 -9.02 -1.27 3.18
CA GLU A 25 -10.33 -1.27 2.51
C GLU A 25 -10.37 -0.35 1.30
N CYS A 26 -9.46 0.61 1.21
CA CYS A 26 -9.37 1.55 0.11
C CYS A 26 -9.06 0.79 -1.18
N GLU A 27 -9.84 1.04 -2.21
CA GLU A 27 -9.69 0.38 -3.51
C GLU A 27 -8.31 0.67 -4.11
N PHE A 28 -7.85 1.93 -4.02
CA PHE A 28 -6.51 2.34 -4.44
C PHE A 28 -5.42 1.51 -3.75
N SER A 29 -5.46 1.41 -2.42
CA SER A 29 -4.44 0.69 -1.66
C SER A 29 -4.49 -0.81 -1.89
N ASN A 30 -5.68 -1.37 -2.14
CA ASN A 30 -5.84 -2.77 -2.50
C ASN A 30 -5.25 -3.08 -3.89
N GLU A 31 -5.45 -2.21 -4.87
CA GLU A 31 -4.86 -2.36 -6.20
C GLU A 31 -3.33 -2.31 -6.14
N PHE A 32 -2.79 -1.33 -5.40
CA PHE A 32 -1.36 -1.20 -5.19
C PHE A 32 -0.74 -2.41 -4.46
N LEU A 33 -1.44 -2.92 -3.45
CA LEU A 33 -1.05 -4.12 -2.74
C LEU A 33 -1.05 -5.34 -3.66
N LYS A 34 -2.04 -5.47 -4.54
CA LYS A 34 -2.13 -6.57 -5.52
C LYS A 34 -0.92 -6.56 -6.45
N GLU A 35 -0.54 -5.40 -6.98
CA GLU A 35 0.63 -5.25 -7.86
C GLU A 35 1.94 -5.69 -7.15
N VAL A 36 2.13 -5.26 -5.89
CA VAL A 36 3.28 -5.65 -5.08
C VAL A 36 3.31 -7.17 -4.83
N LEU A 37 2.15 -7.77 -4.58
CA LEU A 37 2.04 -9.21 -4.34
C LEU A 37 2.28 -10.03 -5.60
N GLU A 38 1.77 -9.58 -6.75
CA GLU A 38 2.07 -10.18 -8.05
C GLU A 38 3.56 -10.13 -8.35
N TRP A 39 4.22 -8.99 -8.08
CA TRP A 39 5.67 -8.86 -8.24
C TRP A 39 6.44 -9.85 -7.34
N LEU A 40 6.01 -10.02 -6.08
CA LEU A 40 6.56 -11.03 -5.17
C LEU A 40 6.09 -12.46 -5.48
N LYS A 41 5.31 -12.66 -6.54
CA LYS A 41 4.66 -13.92 -6.94
C LYS A 41 3.82 -14.55 -5.82
N ILE A 42 3.28 -13.74 -4.90
CA ILE A 42 2.45 -14.16 -3.76
C ILE A 42 1.00 -14.15 -4.23
N GLY A 43 0.45 -15.34 -4.50
CA GLY A 43 -0.96 -15.47 -4.87
C GLY A 43 -1.89 -15.17 -3.71
N VAL A 44 -2.66 -14.08 -3.81
CA VAL A 44 -3.66 -13.70 -2.81
C VAL A 44 -5.00 -13.44 -3.50
N LYS A 45 -5.98 -14.29 -3.25
CA LYS A 45 -7.39 -14.04 -3.57
C LYS A 45 -8.02 -13.48 -2.30
N ARG A 46 -8.33 -12.17 -2.30
CA ARG A 46 -9.06 -11.43 -1.26
C ARG A 46 -8.82 -11.95 0.17
N THR A 47 -7.76 -11.50 0.82
CA THR A 47 -7.58 -11.76 2.26
C THR A 47 -7.51 -10.44 3.00
N ASN A 48 -8.17 -10.41 4.15
CA ASN A 48 -7.88 -9.45 5.21
C ASN A 48 -6.38 -9.38 5.49
N ILE A 49 -5.92 -8.27 6.06
CA ILE A 49 -4.50 -8.04 6.18
C ILE A 49 -3.81 -9.10 7.06
N GLU A 50 -4.47 -9.65 8.08
CA GLU A 50 -3.92 -10.76 8.86
C GLU A 50 -3.61 -12.00 8.02
N GLY A 51 -4.52 -12.39 7.10
CA GLY A 51 -4.30 -13.51 6.19
C GLY A 51 -3.13 -13.26 5.25
N LEU A 52 -2.98 -12.01 4.81
CA LEU A 52 -1.86 -11.57 4.01
C LEU A 52 -0.54 -11.60 4.80
N TRP A 53 -0.51 -11.02 6.00
CA TRP A 53 0.61 -11.02 6.93
C TRP A 53 1.09 -12.43 7.23
N ARG A 54 0.15 -13.35 7.49
CA ARG A 54 0.45 -14.75 7.76
C ARG A 54 1.10 -15.44 6.56
N ARG A 55 0.63 -15.18 5.33
CA ARG A 55 1.23 -15.72 4.09
C ARG A 55 2.60 -15.14 3.80
N ILE A 56 2.75 -13.82 3.90
CA ILE A 56 4.02 -13.11 3.74
C ILE A 56 5.05 -13.65 4.74
N THR A 57 4.68 -13.74 6.02
CA THR A 57 5.57 -14.22 7.10
C THR A 57 5.95 -15.70 6.93
N ARG A 58 5.03 -16.55 6.44
CA ARG A 58 5.36 -17.94 6.08
C ARG A 58 6.36 -18.01 4.93
N ARG A 59 6.24 -17.16 3.92
CA ARG A 59 7.17 -17.10 2.78
C ARG A 59 8.53 -16.49 3.13
N ALA A 60 8.56 -15.64 4.16
CA ALA A 60 9.78 -15.06 4.73
C ALA A 60 10.72 -16.09 5.38
N LYS A 61 10.27 -17.34 5.57
CA LYS A 61 11.11 -18.47 5.98
C LYS A 61 11.75 -19.21 4.78
N GLY A 62 11.42 -18.85 3.54
CA GLY A 62 11.93 -19.46 2.30
C GLY A 62 12.91 -18.56 1.52
N LYS A 63 12.87 -18.61 0.18
CA LYS A 63 13.76 -17.86 -0.74
C LYS A 63 13.71 -16.31 -0.63
N ILE A 64 12.72 -15.76 0.06
CA ILE A 64 12.53 -14.32 0.24
C ILE A 64 13.00 -13.96 1.65
N SER A 65 14.00 -13.08 1.75
CA SER A 65 14.52 -12.66 3.06
C SER A 65 13.47 -11.85 3.83
N ARG A 66 13.43 -12.02 5.16
CA ARG A 66 12.61 -11.18 6.05
C ARG A 66 12.89 -9.69 5.87
N SER A 67 14.13 -9.34 5.51
CA SER A 67 14.56 -7.98 5.16
C SER A 67 13.80 -7.44 3.95
N LEU A 68 13.74 -8.20 2.85
CA LEU A 68 13.03 -7.80 1.63
C LEU A 68 11.54 -7.55 1.91
N ILE A 69 10.91 -8.40 2.70
CA ILE A 69 9.50 -8.22 3.09
C ILE A 69 9.29 -6.93 3.88
N LYS A 70 10.13 -6.66 4.89
CA LYS A 70 10.06 -5.42 5.66
C LYS A 70 10.26 -4.19 4.76
N ALA A 71 11.21 -4.25 3.83
CA ALA A 71 11.46 -3.16 2.88
C ALA A 71 10.25 -2.90 1.97
N VAL A 72 9.63 -3.96 1.45
CA VAL A 72 8.43 -3.85 0.60
C VAL A 72 7.25 -3.25 1.36
N LEU A 73 7.04 -3.65 2.61
CA LEU A 73 5.97 -3.10 3.44
C LEU A 73 6.20 -1.63 3.78
N ALA A 74 7.44 -1.27 4.15
CA ALA A 74 7.81 0.11 4.39
C ALA A 74 7.61 0.97 3.14
N ALA A 75 7.98 0.46 1.96
CA ALA A 75 7.74 1.14 0.69
C ALA A 75 6.24 1.31 0.41
N LEU A 76 5.43 0.27 0.59
CA LEU A 76 3.98 0.33 0.37
C LEU A 76 3.31 1.39 1.27
N ILE A 77 3.63 1.38 2.57
CA ILE A 77 3.11 2.37 3.53
C ILE A 77 3.55 3.78 3.13
N TYR A 78 4.83 3.95 2.80
CA TYR A 78 5.39 5.23 2.40
C TYR A 78 4.71 5.81 1.16
N HIS A 79 4.50 5.00 0.12
CA HIS A 79 3.84 5.46 -1.10
C HIS A 79 2.36 5.78 -0.90
N ILE A 80 1.63 4.98 -0.11
CA ILE A 80 0.23 5.32 0.23
C ILE A 80 0.18 6.67 0.95
N TRP A 81 1.06 6.89 1.92
CA TRP A 81 1.18 8.17 2.62
C TRP A 81 1.55 9.31 1.67
N GLN A 82 2.49 9.10 0.75
CA GLN A 82 2.94 10.10 -0.22
C GLN A 82 1.80 10.49 -1.17
N VAL A 83 1.05 9.53 -1.71
CA VAL A 83 -0.07 9.81 -2.62
C VAL A 83 -1.19 10.53 -1.87
N ARG A 84 -1.52 10.10 -0.65
CA ARG A 84 -2.55 10.74 0.18
C ARG A 84 -2.18 12.19 0.50
N ASN A 85 -0.92 12.44 0.84
CA ASN A 85 -0.45 13.80 1.09
C ASN A 85 -0.36 14.65 -0.17
N GLY A 86 -0.04 14.05 -1.32
CA GLY A 86 -0.17 14.71 -2.62
C GLY A 86 -1.61 15.12 -2.91
N ALA A 87 -2.57 14.24 -2.62
CA ALA A 87 -3.99 14.53 -2.75
C ALA A 87 -4.45 15.64 -1.79
N LEU A 88 -3.94 15.65 -0.55
CA LEU A 88 -4.26 16.68 0.43
C LEU A 88 -3.72 18.06 0.04
N TRP A 89 -2.44 18.15 -0.37
CA TRP A 89 -1.76 19.43 -0.57
C TRP A 89 -1.87 19.97 -1.99
N ASN A 90 -1.90 19.09 -2.98
CA ASN A 90 -1.91 19.49 -4.39
C ASN A 90 -3.26 19.24 -5.07
N LYS A 91 -4.23 18.61 -4.38
CA LYS A 91 -5.51 18.14 -4.96
C LYS A 91 -5.33 17.22 -6.17
N VAL A 92 -4.19 16.54 -6.25
CA VAL A 92 -3.86 15.60 -7.33
C VAL A 92 -3.74 14.19 -6.76
N VAL A 93 -4.50 13.25 -7.31
CA VAL A 93 -4.36 11.81 -7.02
C VAL A 93 -3.56 11.17 -8.15
N THR A 94 -2.32 10.80 -7.89
CA THR A 94 -1.47 10.11 -8.87
C THR A 94 -1.87 8.64 -8.96
N ARG A 95 -2.22 8.17 -10.17
CA ARG A 95 -2.67 6.79 -10.41
C ARG A 95 -1.59 5.74 -10.05
N PRO A 96 -1.99 4.54 -9.55
CA PRO A 96 -1.08 3.48 -9.09
C PRO A 96 -0.05 3.06 -10.15
N GLU A 97 -0.46 2.99 -11.41
CA GLU A 97 0.33 2.53 -12.55
C GLU A 97 1.66 3.28 -12.74
N LYS A 98 1.70 4.58 -12.37
CA LYS A 98 2.93 5.40 -12.44
C LYS A 98 3.87 5.16 -11.25
N ASN A 99 3.33 4.74 -10.10
CA ASN A 99 4.09 4.53 -8.86
C ASN A 99 4.85 3.21 -8.85
N LEU A 100 4.41 2.22 -9.63
CA LEU A 100 5.05 0.89 -9.76
C LEU A 100 6.50 0.96 -10.28
N LYS A 101 6.79 1.85 -11.22
CA LYS A 101 8.17 2.07 -11.71
C LYS A 101 9.06 2.67 -10.62
N MET A 102 8.53 3.60 -9.84
CA MET A 102 9.27 4.30 -8.79
C MET A 102 9.57 3.38 -7.59
N ILE A 103 8.60 2.54 -7.19
CA ILE A 103 8.80 1.49 -6.18
C ILE A 103 9.93 0.55 -6.58
N LYS A 104 9.95 0.11 -7.85
CA LYS A 104 10.97 -0.82 -8.34
C LYS A 104 12.36 -0.23 -8.26
N GLU A 105 12.51 1.07 -8.53
CA GLU A 105 13.79 1.77 -8.43
C GLU A 105 14.22 2.02 -6.99
N GLU A 106 13.32 2.47 -6.11
CA GLU A 106 13.64 2.69 -4.68
C GLU A 106 13.95 1.38 -3.95
N SER A 107 13.21 0.32 -4.24
CA SER A 107 13.44 -0.99 -3.61
C SER A 107 14.80 -1.59 -4.02
N ARG A 108 15.27 -1.30 -5.23
CA ARG A 108 16.62 -1.68 -5.70
C ARG A 108 17.73 -0.91 -4.99
N ARG A 109 17.51 0.38 -4.70
CA ARG A 109 18.49 1.23 -4.00
C ARG A 109 18.62 0.92 -2.51
N ARG A 110 17.55 0.45 -1.85
CA ARG A 110 17.56 0.13 -0.42
C ARG A 110 18.02 -1.31 -0.09
N ALA A 111 18.21 -2.14 -1.12
CA ALA A 111 18.63 -3.54 -0.98
C ALA A 111 20.10 -3.80 -1.35
N ASN A 112 20.77 -2.80 -1.94
CA ASN A 112 22.24 -2.69 -2.01
C ASN A 112 22.72 -1.83 -0.85
#